data_AF-A0A2E4Y3L3-F1
#
_entry.id   AF-A0A2E4Y3L3-F1
#
_cell.length_a   1.000
_cell.length_b   1.000
_cell.length_c   1.000
_cell.angle_alpha   90.00
_cell.angle_beta   90.00
_cell.angle_gamma   90.00
#
_symmetry.space_group_name_H-M   'P 1'
#
loop_
_entity.id
_entity.type
_entity.pdbx_description
1 polymer ?
#
loop_
_entity_poly.entity_id
_entity_poly.type
_entity_poly.pdbx_seq_one_letter_code
_entity_poly.pdbx_strand_id
1 'polypeptide(L)'
;MAFFGMFLDAGGIILTRLAFDSQKALTSMEGNFYRCLGALFAFFLFSRWRPLDLYKNFSILSSKLKGLALIGSLIGTFLSLALYLKALQTGHLATLSGLAITGTIFAAFFECLLEKRWPSKYLLISFCFFLFGMNILLFQN
;
A
#
# COMPACT_ATOMS: atom_id res chain seq x y z
N MET A 1 9.12 3.52 -14.81
CA MET A 1 9.40 3.38 -13.36
C MET A 1 8.18 2.86 -12.60
N ALA A 2 7.01 3.49 -12.69
CA ALA A 2 5.79 3.04 -11.99
C ALA A 2 5.37 1.58 -12.31
N PHE A 3 5.42 1.17 -13.59
CA PHE A 3 5.10 -0.19 -14.00
C PHE A 3 6.04 -1.24 -13.38
N PHE A 4 7.34 -0.95 -13.34
CA PHE A 4 8.32 -1.82 -12.70
C PHE A 4 8.11 -1.91 -11.18
N GLY A 5 7.75 -0.79 -10.54
CA GLY A 5 7.36 -0.78 -9.13
C GLY A 5 6.12 -1.65 -8.86
N MET A 6 5.08 -1.53 -9.68
CA MET A 6 3.88 -2.37 -9.59
C MET A 6 4.19 -3.86 -9.83
N PHE A 7 5.09 -4.16 -10.77
CA PHE A 7 5.53 -5.53 -11.02
C PHE A 7 6.26 -6.14 -9.81
N LEU A 8 7.18 -5.40 -9.20
CA LEU A 8 7.87 -5.84 -7.99
C LEU A 8 6.91 -6.01 -6.81
N ASP A 9 5.93 -5.12 -6.65
CA ASP A 9 4.93 -5.23 -5.60
C ASP A 9 4.04 -6.47 -5.78
N ALA A 10 3.53 -6.70 -7.00
CA ALA A 10 2.76 -7.89 -7.33
C ALA A 10 3.56 -9.19 -7.09
N GLY A 11 4.84 -9.22 -7.46
CA GLY A 11 5.73 -10.34 -7.16
C GLY A 11 5.88 -10.57 -5.65
N GLY A 12 6.08 -9.49 -4.89
CA GLY A 12 6.17 -9.54 -3.42
C GLY A 12 4.89 -10.03 -2.76
N ILE A 13 3.71 -9.71 -3.31
CA ILE A 13 2.41 -10.20 -2.83
C ILE A 13 2.32 -11.72 -2.98
N ILE A 14 2.67 -12.25 -4.15
CA ILE A 14 2.65 -13.70 -4.41
C ILE A 14 3.61 -14.43 -3.46
N LEU A 15 4.84 -13.91 -3.29
CA LEU A 15 5.81 -14.50 -2.37
C LEU A 15 5.30 -14.54 -0.92
N THR A 16 4.62 -13.48 -0.47
CA THR A 16 4.06 -13.43 0.88
C THR A 16 2.88 -14.38 1.05
N ARG A 17 2.05 -14.53 0.01
CA ARG A 17 0.98 -15.53 -0.01
C ARG A 17 1.54 -16.95 0.12
N LEU A 18 2.58 -17.27 -0.64
CA LEU A 18 3.25 -18.58 -0.55
C LEU A 18 3.82 -18.85 0.85
N ALA A 19 4.37 -17.84 1.51
CA ALA A 19 4.85 -17.96 2.89
C ALA A 19 3.70 -18.25 3.88
N PHE A 20 2.56 -17.55 3.75
CA PHE A 20 1.38 -17.80 4.59
C PHE A 20 0.76 -19.19 4.33
N ASP A 21 0.73 -19.64 3.08
CA ASP A 21 0.20 -20.96 2.73
C ASP A 21 1.11 -22.10 3.24
N SER A 22 2.44 -21.87 3.24
CA SER A 22 3.44 -22.85 3.70
C SER A 22 3.46 -23.01 5.22
N GLN A 23 3.18 -21.94 5.97
CA GLN A 23 3.13 -21.94 7.43
C GLN A 23 1.87 -21.22 7.93
N LYS A 24 0.78 -21.97 8.13
CA LYS A 24 -0.51 -21.46 8.62
C LYS A 24 -0.44 -20.75 9.99
N ALA A 25 0.64 -20.94 10.74
CA ALA A 25 0.86 -20.29 12.04
C ALA A 25 1.34 -18.83 11.92
N LEU A 26 1.85 -18.40 10.76
CA LEU A 26 2.29 -17.03 10.56
C LEU A 26 1.08 -16.08 10.62
N THR A 27 1.13 -15.16 11.57
CA THR A 27 0.12 -14.11 11.69
C THR A 27 0.39 -13.00 10.67
N SER A 28 -0.65 -12.28 10.27
CA SER A 28 -0.52 -11.16 9.33
C SER A 28 0.39 -10.04 9.87
N MET A 29 0.45 -9.87 11.20
CA MET A 29 1.35 -8.92 11.86
C MET A 29 2.81 -9.33 11.76
N GLU A 30 3.14 -10.62 11.94
CA GLU A 30 4.50 -11.12 11.72
C GLU A 30 4.93 -10.95 10.26
N GLY A 31 4.03 -11.25 9.31
CA GLY A 31 4.28 -10.98 7.89
C GLY A 31 4.56 -9.50 7.61
N ASN A 32 3.81 -8.60 8.24
CA ASN A 32 4.03 -7.15 8.13
C ASN A 32 5.41 -6.76 8.67
N PHE A 33 5.78 -7.30 9.84
CA PHE A 33 7.07 -7.08 10.46
C PHE A 33 8.23 -7.51 9.56
N TYR A 34 8.15 -8.70 8.95
CA TYR A 34 9.18 -9.17 8.00
C TYR A 34 9.27 -8.29 6.76
N ARG A 35 8.16 -7.78 6.22
CA ARG A 35 8.18 -6.84 5.09
C ARG A 35 8.83 -5.51 5.48
N CYS A 36 8.56 -4.99 6.67
CA CYS A 36 9.24 -3.79 7.18
C CYS A 36 10.74 -4.00 7.38
N LEU A 37 11.16 -5.15 7.91
CA LEU A 37 12.57 -5.50 8.05
C LEU A 37 13.27 -5.61 6.69
N GLY A 38 12.64 -6.25 5.70
CA GLY A 38 13.16 -6.31 4.33
C GLY A 38 13.33 -4.92 3.71
N ALA A 39 12.38 -4.02 3.95
CA ALA A 39 12.47 -2.63 3.51
C ALA A 39 13.63 -1.89 4.19
N LEU A 40 13.82 -2.03 5.51
CA LEU A 40 14.95 -1.45 6.23
C LEU A 40 16.29 -1.97 5.71
N PHE A 41 16.39 -3.28 5.43
CA PHE A 41 17.59 -3.88 4.85
C PHE A 41 17.89 -3.33 3.45
N ALA A 42 16.87 -3.19 2.61
CA ALA A 42 17.01 -2.58 1.28
C ALA A 42 17.45 -1.10 1.39
N PHE A 43 16.88 -0.33 2.33
CA PHE A 43 17.31 1.04 2.60
C PHE A 43 18.77 1.11 3.05
N PHE A 44 19.21 0.20 3.92
CA PHE A 44 20.59 0.11 4.36
C PHE A 44 21.54 -0.18 3.19
N LEU A 45 21.20 -1.13 2.33
CA LEU A 45 21.99 -1.46 1.15
C LEU A 45 22.04 -0.30 0.15
N PHE A 46 20.90 0.36 -0.07
CA PHE A 46 20.80 1.51 -0.97
C PHE A 46 21.54 2.74 -0.46
N SER A 47 21.60 2.93 0.87
CA SER A 47 22.37 3.99 1.53
C SER A 47 23.87 3.92 1.18
N ARG A 48 24.39 2.75 0.81
CA ARG A 48 25.78 2.58 0.35
C ARG A 48 26.05 3.27 -0.98
N TRP A 49 25.06 3.34 -1.88
CA TRP A 49 25.19 3.95 -3.21
C TRP A 49 24.69 5.40 -3.27
N ARG A 50 23.76 5.79 -2.38
CA ARG A 50 23.23 7.16 -2.28
C ARG A 50 23.21 7.57 -0.81
N PRO A 51 23.96 8.60 -0.39
CA PRO A 51 23.90 9.05 0.99
C PRO A 51 22.49 9.53 1.32
N LEU A 52 21.80 8.78 2.17
CA LEU A 52 20.48 9.14 2.67
C LEU A 52 20.67 9.92 3.97
N ASP A 53 20.68 11.25 3.88
CA ASP A 53 20.77 12.15 5.04
C ASP A 53 19.43 12.24 5.79
N LEU A 54 18.93 11.10 6.26
CA LEU A 54 17.62 10.97 6.92
C LEU A 54 17.53 11.87 8.15
N TYR A 55 18.59 11.93 8.95
CA TYR A 55 18.62 12.73 10.17
C TYR A 55 18.59 14.25 9.88
N LYS A 56 19.39 14.69 8.91
CA LYS A 56 19.49 16.12 8.55
C LYS A 56 18.18 16.62 7.95
N ASN A 57 17.61 15.87 7.00
CA ASN A 57 16.35 16.23 6.35
C ASN A 57 15.15 16.15 7.31
N PHE A 58 15.15 15.17 8.22
CA PHE A 58 14.12 15.11 9.24
C PHE A 58 14.25 16.27 10.23
N SER A 59 15.45 16.66 10.63
CA SER A 59 15.66 17.79 11.56
C SER A 59 15.13 19.11 11.00
N ILE A 60 15.31 19.36 9.69
CA ILE A 60 14.88 20.59 9.00
C ILE A 60 13.34 20.72 8.94
N LEU A 61 12.62 19.59 9.02
CA LEU A 61 11.16 19.58 8.92
C LEU A 61 10.49 20.24 10.13
N SER A 62 9.45 21.04 9.90
CA SER A 62 8.67 21.65 10.98
C SER A 62 7.95 20.57 11.81
N SER A 63 7.76 20.82 13.12
CA SER A 63 7.16 19.82 14.03
C SER A 63 5.77 19.35 13.57
N LYS A 64 5.01 20.21 12.90
CA LYS A 64 3.71 19.86 12.31
C LYS A 64 3.84 18.90 11.13
N LEU A 65 4.81 19.13 10.24
CA LEU A 65 5.09 18.24 9.10
C LEU A 65 5.69 16.91 9.55
N LYS A 66 6.52 16.90 10.62
CA LYS A 66 7.01 15.67 11.25
C LYS A 66 5.84 14.80 11.72
N GLY A 67 4.88 15.40 12.42
CA GLY A 67 3.67 14.71 12.87
C GLY A 67 2.86 14.13 11.71
N LEU A 68 2.65 14.92 10.64
CA LEU A 68 1.95 14.45 9.44
C LEU A 68 2.69 13.30 8.74
N ALA A 69 4.02 13.38 8.61
CA ALA A 69 4.81 12.31 8.00
C ALA A 69 4.75 11.02 8.82
N LEU A 70 4.85 11.11 10.15
CA LEU A 70 4.74 9.95 11.05
C LEU A 70 3.35 9.32 10.98
N ILE A 71 2.29 10.12 11.13
CA ILE A 71 0.91 9.65 11.05
C ILE A 71 0.63 9.05 9.66
N GLY A 72 1.09 9.70 8.60
CA GLY A 72 0.97 9.21 7.23
C GLY A 72 1.64 7.85 7.04
N SER A 73 2.84 7.66 7.60
CA SER A 73 3.54 6.36 7.53
C SER A 73 2.85 5.27 8.37
N LEU A 74 2.33 5.61 9.55
CA LEU A 74 1.64 4.67 10.43
C LEU A 74 0.32 4.20 9.81
N ILE A 75 -0.48 5.14 9.30
CA ILE A 75 -1.79 4.83 8.71
C ILE A 75 -1.62 4.23 7.30
N GLY A 76 -0.88 4.93 6.45
CA GLY A 76 -0.78 4.61 5.02
C GLY A 76 0.16 3.46 4.69
N THR A 77 1.18 3.20 5.51
CA THR A 77 2.14 2.12 5.25
C THR A 77 1.94 0.98 6.23
N PHE A 78 2.01 1.22 7.54
CA PHE A 78 1.96 0.12 8.51
C PHE A 78 0.56 -0.49 8.64
N LEU A 79 -0.46 0.32 8.97
CA LEU A 79 -1.82 -0.17 9.21
C LEU A 79 -2.45 -0.67 7.91
N SER A 80 -2.30 0.09 6.82
CA SER A 80 -2.75 -0.33 5.49
C SER A 80 -2.15 -1.68 5.09
N LEU A 81 -0.84 -1.86 5.22
CA LEU A 81 -0.17 -3.13 4.87
C LEU A 81 -0.59 -4.27 5.80
N ALA A 82 -0.76 -4.03 7.11
CA ALA A 82 -1.23 -5.05 8.05
C ALA A 82 -2.64 -5.56 7.70
N LEU A 83 -3.57 -4.64 7.40
CA LEU A 83 -4.93 -4.98 6.98
C LEU A 83 -4.93 -5.70 5.62
N TYR A 84 -4.08 -5.24 4.71
CA TYR A 84 -3.92 -5.87 3.41
C TYR A 84 -3.36 -7.29 3.51
N LEU A 85 -2.35 -7.52 4.35
CA LEU A 85 -1.82 -8.85 4.63
C LEU A 85 -2.83 -9.76 5.32
N LYS A 86 -3.68 -9.21 6.19
CA LYS A 86 -4.79 -9.97 6.80
C LYS A 86 -5.79 -10.42 5.74
N ALA A 87 -6.18 -9.51 4.84
CA ALA A 87 -7.04 -9.83 3.72
C ALA A 87 -6.37 -10.85 2.77
N LEU A 88 -5.04 -10.75 2.57
CA LEU A 88 -4.23 -11.73 1.84
C LEU A 88 -4.19 -13.10 2.49
N GLN A 89 -4.26 -13.20 3.80
CA GLN A 89 -4.30 -14.48 4.49
C GLN A 89 -5.65 -15.19 4.32
N THR A 90 -6.75 -14.43 4.23
CA THR A 90 -8.12 -14.99 4.25
C THR A 90 -8.84 -15.00 2.90
N GLY A 91 -8.53 -14.07 2.00
CA GLY A 91 -9.28 -13.84 0.75
C GLY A 91 -8.67 -14.52 -0.48
N HIS A 92 -9.38 -14.49 -1.61
CA HIS A 92 -8.86 -14.93 -2.91
C HIS A 92 -7.97 -13.85 -3.56
N LEU A 93 -6.89 -14.27 -4.20
CA LEU A 93 -5.91 -13.37 -4.85
C LEU A 93 -6.58 -12.42 -5.87
N ALA A 94 -7.57 -12.89 -6.63
CA ALA A 94 -8.27 -12.08 -7.62
C ALA A 94 -8.98 -10.86 -7.01
N THR A 95 -9.72 -11.06 -5.91
CA THR A 95 -10.40 -9.98 -5.18
C THR A 95 -9.41 -9.00 -4.56
N LEU A 96 -8.27 -9.50 -4.09
CA LEU A 96 -7.21 -8.70 -3.47
C LEU A 96 -6.44 -7.85 -4.48
N SER A 97 -6.15 -8.40 -5.66
CA SER A 97 -5.52 -7.66 -6.77
C SER A 97 -6.45 -6.55 -7.27
N GLY A 98 -7.76 -6.81 -7.32
CA GLY A 98 -8.77 -5.80 -7.59
C GLY A 98 -8.72 -4.66 -6.58
N LEU A 99 -8.67 -4.97 -5.28
CA LEU A 99 -8.59 -4.00 -4.17
C LEU A 99 -7.28 -3.19 -4.14
N ALA A 100 -6.15 -3.77 -4.52
CA ALA A 100 -4.86 -3.08 -4.53
C ALA A 100 -4.82 -1.90 -5.52
N ILE A 101 -5.43 -2.06 -6.70
CA ILE A 101 -5.45 -1.03 -7.75
C ILE A 101 -6.31 0.19 -7.35
N THR A 102 -7.29 -0.04 -6.48
CA THR A 102 -8.29 0.95 -6.02
C THR A 102 -7.69 2.06 -5.17
N GLY A 103 -6.55 1.79 -4.52
CA GLY A 103 -5.89 2.75 -3.64
C GLY A 103 -5.58 4.07 -4.35
N THR A 104 -5.21 4.00 -5.63
CA THR A 104 -4.94 5.20 -6.44
C THR A 104 -6.20 6.00 -6.78
N ILE A 105 -7.32 5.32 -7.02
CA ILE A 105 -8.63 5.94 -7.28
C ILE A 105 -9.13 6.62 -6.00
N PHE A 106 -9.05 5.94 -4.85
CA PHE A 106 -9.41 6.52 -3.56
C PHE A 106 -8.49 7.69 -3.17
N ALA A 107 -7.19 7.60 -3.44
CA ALA A 107 -6.25 8.70 -3.20
C ALA A 107 -6.62 9.95 -4.03
N ALA A 108 -6.89 9.78 -5.33
CA ALA A 108 -7.34 10.89 -6.19
C ALA A 108 -8.69 11.47 -5.74
N PHE A 109 -9.60 10.62 -5.24
CA PHE A 109 -10.87 11.07 -4.67
C PHE A 109 -10.66 11.87 -3.37
N PHE A 110 -9.82 11.39 -2.45
CA PHE A 110 -9.50 12.11 -1.21
C PHE A 110 -8.74 13.40 -1.47
N GLU A 111 -7.87 13.45 -2.48
CA GLU A 111 -7.21 14.67 -2.92
C GLU A 111 -8.23 15.71 -3.38
N CYS A 112 -9.19 15.33 -4.23
CA CYS A 112 -10.28 16.23 -4.63
C CYS A 112 -11.07 16.74 -3.41
N LEU A 113 -11.35 15.87 -2.44
CA LEU A 113 -12.08 16.22 -1.22
C LEU A 113 -11.29 17.19 -0.33
N LEU A 114 -9.98 16.96 -0.16
CA LEU A 114 -9.08 17.80 0.63
C LEU A 114 -8.87 19.17 -0.02
N GLU A 115 -8.67 19.22 -1.33
CA GLU A 115 -8.50 20.46 -2.09
C GLU A 115 -9.83 21.20 -2.34
N LYS A 116 -10.97 20.61 -1.93
CA LYS A 116 -12.33 21.12 -2.19
C LYS A 116 -12.59 21.37 -3.68
N ARG A 117 -11.99 20.53 -4.53
CA ARG A 117 -12.17 20.56 -5.99
C ARG A 117 -13.18 19.49 -6.41
N TRP A 118 -13.96 19.80 -7.44
CA TRP A 118 -14.89 18.82 -7.99
C TRP A 118 -14.13 17.72 -8.73
N PRO A 119 -14.45 16.44 -8.48
CA PRO A 119 -13.82 15.34 -9.20
C PRO A 119 -14.12 15.45 -10.70
N SER A 120 -13.12 15.13 -11.52
CA SER A 120 -13.28 15.17 -12.98
C SER A 120 -14.30 14.11 -13.43
N LYS A 121 -14.95 14.34 -14.58
CA LYS A 121 -15.89 13.37 -15.18
C LYS A 121 -15.23 12.00 -15.38
N TYR A 122 -13.94 11.97 -15.74
CA TYR A 122 -13.18 10.73 -15.92
C TYR A 122 -12.94 9.98 -14.61
N LEU A 123 -12.66 10.70 -13.51
CA LEU A 123 -12.49 10.08 -12.18
C LEU A 123 -13.82 9.46 -11.73
N LEU A 124 -14.93 10.15 -11.94
CA LEU A 124 -16.26 9.68 -11.55
C LEU A 124 -16.68 8.44 -12.37
N ILE A 125 -16.44 8.45 -13.69
CA ILE A 125 -16.66 7.28 -14.55
C ILE A 125 -15.78 6.11 -14.10
N SER A 126 -14.49 6.34 -13.85
CA SER A 126 -13.57 5.30 -13.37
C SER A 126 -14.02 4.71 -12.04
N PHE A 127 -14.52 5.56 -11.14
CA PHE A 127 -15.08 5.13 -9.85
C PHE A 127 -16.35 4.28 -10.03
N CYS A 128 -17.25 4.65 -10.95
CA CYS A 128 -18.44 3.86 -11.27
C CYS A 128 -18.08 2.48 -11.85
N PHE A 129 -17.16 2.42 -12.81
CA PHE A 129 -16.69 1.14 -13.36
C PHE A 129 -16.01 0.28 -12.30
N PHE A 130 -15.24 0.89 -11.40
CA PHE A 130 -14.64 0.20 -10.27
C PHE A 130 -15.69 -0.42 -9.33
N LEU A 131 -16.70 0.36 -8.89
CA LEU A 131 -17.78 -0.15 -8.03
C LEU A 131 -18.55 -1.28 -8.70
N PHE A 132 -18.81 -1.15 -10.00
CA PHE A 132 -19.47 -2.20 -10.77
C PHE A 132 -18.63 -3.48 -10.86
N GLY A 133 -17.32 -3.35 -11.15
CA GLY A 133 -16.40 -4.50 -11.19
C GLY A 133 -16.26 -5.19 -9.84
N MET A 134 -16.21 -4.43 -8.74
CA MET A 134 -16.19 -4.99 -7.39
C MET A 134 -17.49 -5.70 -7.03
N ASN A 135 -18.64 -5.17 -7.46
CA ASN A 135 -19.92 -5.83 -7.27
C ASN A 135 -19.90 -7.22 -7.92
N ILE A 136 -19.51 -7.31 -9.20
CA ILE A 136 -19.38 -8.60 -9.89
C ILE A 136 -18.44 -9.55 -9.13
N LEU A 137 -17.25 -9.08 -8.75
CA LEU A 137 -16.26 -9.89 -8.02
C LEU A 137 -16.75 -10.42 -6.67
N LEU A 138 -17.59 -9.65 -5.96
CA LEU A 138 -18.13 -10.04 -4.65
C LEU A 138 -19.36 -10.96 -4.77
N PHE A 139 -20.17 -10.81 -5.82
CA PHE A 139 -21.40 -11.60 -6.02
C PHE A 139 -21.17 -12.88 -6.87
N GLN A 140 -20.00 -13.05 -7.47
CA GLN A 140 -19.63 -14.25 -8.24
C GLN A 140 -18.89 -15.31 -7.41
N ASN A 141 -18.52 -15.00 -6.16
CA ASN A 141 -18.06 -15.95 -5.15
C ASN A 141 -19.20 -16.31 -4.18
#